data_AF-A0AA88CS20-F1
#
_entry.id   AF-A0AA88CS20-F1
#
_cell.length_a   1.000
_cell.length_b   1.000
_cell.length_c   1.000
_cell.angle_alpha   90.00
_cell.angle_beta   90.00
_cell.angle_gamma   90.00
#
_symmetry.space_group_name_H-M   'P 1'
#
loop_
_entity.id
_entity.type
_entity.pdbx_description
1 polymer ?
#
loop_
_entity_poly.entity_id
_entity_poly.type
_entity_poly.pdbx_seq_one_letter_code
_entity_poly.pdbx_strand_id
1 'polypeptide(L)'
;MSYHMICLPLENSTRYEFVGETNSIDIPGSPNSISDEEYSSSRLMLVLNSALKLSHGHMTSLIFPFSLYLEDKELISGSKSSFQFSVEAFKEAIKYWKHLQSLTLPYVFRYEEILSSIGENCKNFAEMKSSCSIDLGFAEAIVANVPGLKVLSLRHTAAFKEALLHLLKSLKNLEVLNLTHVLVADLTQAGLELQGIDEKITNCTLHLKMFFTCGERRCPKCNVVEDGNIWRSYELDEEDWPQDEVASLTI
;
A
#
# COMPACT_ATOMS: atom_id res chain seq x y z
N MET A 1 -23.90 -0.61 5.85
CA MET A 1 -23.50 -1.24 4.58
C MET A 1 -22.08 -0.77 4.31
N SER A 2 -21.12 -1.68 4.18
CA SER A 2 -19.72 -1.35 3.90
C SER A 2 -19.51 -1.45 2.39
N TYR A 3 -18.93 -0.42 1.77
CA TYR A 3 -18.65 -0.41 0.34
C TYR A 3 -17.15 -0.68 0.15
N HIS A 4 -16.83 -1.78 -0.54
CA HIS A 4 -15.48 -2.18 -0.91
C HIS A 4 -15.29 -2.05 -2.41
N MET A 5 -14.10 -1.61 -2.82
CA MET A 5 -13.80 -1.41 -4.24
C MET A 5 -12.40 -1.87 -4.57
N ILE A 6 -12.33 -2.65 -5.66
CA ILE A 6 -11.08 -3.16 -6.19
C ILE A 6 -10.88 -2.53 -7.57
N CYS A 7 -9.83 -1.73 -7.71
CA CYS A 7 -9.54 -0.99 -8.93
C CYS A 7 -8.83 -1.86 -10.00
N LEU A 8 -9.38 -3.01 -10.39
CA LEU A 8 -8.75 -3.95 -11.36
C LEU A 8 -8.66 -3.37 -12.79
N PRO A 9 -7.53 -3.50 -13.51
CA PRO A 9 -7.50 -3.49 -14.97
C PRO A 9 -7.66 -4.93 -15.49
N LEU A 10 -8.69 -5.18 -16.30
CA LEU A 10 -8.81 -6.45 -17.03
C LEU A 10 -8.20 -6.32 -18.43
N GLU A 11 -7.51 -7.38 -18.87
CA GLU A 11 -6.85 -7.46 -20.17
C GLU A 11 -7.79 -7.04 -21.31
N ASN A 12 -7.36 -6.03 -22.07
CA ASN A 12 -8.05 -5.50 -23.25
C ASN A 12 -9.48 -4.96 -23.04
N SER A 13 -9.97 -4.81 -21.81
CA SER A 13 -11.19 -4.06 -21.48
C SER A 13 -11.12 -3.45 -20.08
N THR A 14 -11.35 -2.14 -19.97
CA THR A 14 -11.35 -1.42 -18.69
C THR A 14 -12.58 -1.75 -17.83
N ARG A 15 -12.61 -2.95 -17.25
CA ARG A 15 -13.64 -3.38 -16.28
C ARG A 15 -13.14 -3.21 -14.84
N TYR A 16 -13.90 -2.49 -14.03
CA TYR A 16 -13.66 -2.33 -12.60
C TYR A 16 -14.71 -3.09 -11.79
N GLU A 17 -14.28 -3.79 -10.74
CA GLU A 17 -15.17 -4.59 -9.89
C GLU A 17 -15.47 -3.90 -8.55
N PHE A 18 -16.75 -3.70 -8.29
CA PHE A 18 -17.27 -3.27 -6.99
C PHE A 18 -17.70 -4.50 -6.22
N VAL A 19 -17.07 -4.75 -5.07
CA VAL A 19 -17.48 -5.85 -4.19
C VAL A 19 -18.42 -5.29 -3.13
N GLY A 20 -19.67 -5.12 -3.55
CA GLY A 20 -20.83 -4.74 -2.74
C GLY A 20 -22.06 -4.79 -3.64
N GLU A 21 -22.95 -5.77 -3.41
CA GLU A 21 -24.13 -6.08 -4.24
C GLU A 21 -23.96 -5.75 -5.74
N THR A 22 -23.21 -6.62 -6.43
CA THR A 22 -23.22 -6.86 -7.88
C THR A 22 -23.38 -5.62 -8.77
N ASN A 23 -22.31 -4.88 -9.06
CA ASN A 23 -22.24 -4.00 -10.23
C ASN A 23 -20.80 -3.88 -10.75
N SER A 24 -20.48 -4.55 -11.86
CA SER A 24 -19.25 -4.30 -12.63
C SER A 24 -19.51 -3.20 -13.68
N ILE A 25 -18.61 -2.23 -13.83
CA ILE A 25 -18.73 -1.17 -14.85
C ILE A 25 -17.62 -1.30 -15.88
N ASP A 26 -18.02 -1.31 -17.16
CA ASP A 26 -17.17 -1.15 -18.34
C ASP A 26 -16.90 0.36 -18.59
N ILE A 27 -15.64 0.83 -18.47
CA ILE A 27 -15.24 2.18 -18.90
C ILE A 27 -14.73 2.12 -20.36
N PRO A 28 -15.33 2.90 -21.29
CA PRO A 28 -14.90 2.89 -22.68
C PRO A 28 -13.49 3.47 -22.85
N GLY A 29 -12.65 2.80 -23.64
CA GLY A 29 -11.39 3.35 -24.12
C GLY A 29 -11.66 4.42 -25.18
N SER A 30 -11.17 5.65 -24.97
CA SER A 30 -11.32 6.75 -25.95
C SER A 30 -10.17 6.76 -26.97
N PRO A 31 -10.34 7.33 -28.18
CA PRO A 31 -9.32 7.35 -29.22
C PRO A 31 -8.45 8.64 -29.18
N ASN A 32 -7.13 8.43 -29.26
CA ASN A 32 -6.08 9.24 -29.87
C ASN A 32 -5.92 10.75 -29.54
N SER A 33 -4.65 11.12 -29.28
CA SER A 33 -4.00 12.45 -29.35
C SER A 33 -3.81 13.28 -28.07
N ILE A 34 -3.74 12.62 -26.91
CA ILE A 34 -3.40 13.28 -25.64
C ILE A 34 -2.13 12.61 -25.07
N SER A 35 -1.22 13.40 -24.51
CA SER A 35 0.08 12.94 -24.01
C SER A 35 -0.09 11.81 -22.98
N ASP A 36 0.86 10.87 -22.92
CA ASP A 36 0.76 9.66 -22.09
C ASP A 36 0.53 9.98 -20.58
N GLU A 37 1.06 11.11 -20.09
CA GLU A 37 0.89 11.60 -18.71
C GLU A 37 -0.56 12.07 -18.41
N GLU A 38 -1.17 12.80 -19.34
CA GLU A 38 -2.57 13.24 -19.24
C GLU A 38 -3.53 12.04 -19.33
N TYR A 39 -3.14 10.98 -20.04
CA TYR A 39 -3.96 9.78 -20.22
C TYR A 39 -4.07 8.94 -18.93
N SER A 40 -2.98 8.80 -18.17
CA SER A 40 -2.96 8.05 -16.90
C SER A 40 -3.76 8.75 -15.80
N SER A 41 -3.54 10.06 -15.62
CA SER A 41 -4.23 10.86 -14.60
C SER A 41 -5.74 10.91 -14.84
N SER A 42 -6.16 11.00 -16.11
CA SER A 42 -7.57 10.98 -16.51
C SER A 42 -8.24 9.65 -16.18
N ARG A 43 -7.56 8.51 -16.37
CA ARG A 43 -8.11 7.18 -16.05
C ARG A 43 -8.25 6.96 -14.55
N LEU A 44 -7.23 7.30 -13.75
CA LEU A 44 -7.34 7.21 -12.29
C LEU A 44 -8.50 8.09 -11.80
N MET A 45 -8.58 9.36 -12.23
CA MET A 45 -9.70 10.24 -11.89
C MET A 45 -11.06 9.67 -12.32
N LEU A 46 -11.16 9.00 -13.46
CA LEU A 46 -12.40 8.32 -13.88
C LEU A 46 -12.76 7.18 -12.93
N VAL A 47 -11.79 6.37 -12.50
CA VAL A 47 -12.01 5.31 -11.51
C VAL A 47 -12.48 5.91 -10.20
N LEU A 48 -11.76 6.91 -9.68
CA LEU A 48 -12.09 7.54 -8.40
C LEU A 48 -13.43 8.29 -8.44
N ASN A 49 -13.81 8.88 -9.57
CA ASN A 49 -15.12 9.51 -9.74
C ASN A 49 -16.24 8.49 -9.85
N SER A 50 -16.02 7.38 -10.57
CA SER A 50 -16.98 6.27 -10.66
C SER A 50 -17.18 5.65 -9.28
N ALA A 51 -16.09 5.48 -8.56
CA ALA A 51 -16.04 5.01 -7.19
C ALA A 51 -16.95 5.83 -6.26
N LEU A 52 -16.76 7.15 -6.32
CA LEU A 52 -17.51 8.11 -5.54
C LEU A 52 -19.00 8.08 -5.86
N LYS A 53 -19.36 8.06 -7.15
CA LYS A 53 -20.75 8.04 -7.60
C LYS A 53 -21.48 6.78 -7.14
N LEU A 54 -20.85 5.62 -7.28
CA LEU A 54 -21.47 4.33 -6.93
C LEU A 54 -21.55 4.08 -5.44
N SER A 55 -20.55 4.51 -4.67
CA SER A 55 -20.59 4.41 -3.21
C SER A 55 -21.49 5.47 -2.56
N HIS A 56 -22.04 6.41 -3.34
CA HIS A 56 -22.73 7.60 -2.83
C HIS A 56 -21.91 8.38 -1.77
N GLY A 57 -20.58 8.32 -1.86
CA GLY A 57 -19.68 8.92 -0.87
C GLY A 57 -19.47 8.12 0.43
N HIS A 58 -20.06 6.93 0.55
CA HIS A 58 -19.97 6.07 1.73
C HIS A 58 -18.91 4.97 1.63
N MET A 59 -17.89 5.16 0.81
CA MET A 59 -16.80 4.20 0.67
C MET A 59 -16.06 3.99 1.99
N THR A 60 -15.91 2.74 2.40
CA THR A 60 -15.22 2.35 3.64
C THR A 60 -13.87 1.68 3.38
N SER A 61 -13.67 1.09 2.20
CA SER A 61 -12.43 0.41 1.84
C SER A 61 -12.09 0.67 0.37
N LEU A 62 -10.82 0.95 0.10
CA LEU A 62 -10.30 1.15 -1.24
C LEU A 62 -9.07 0.26 -1.46
N ILE A 63 -9.10 -0.51 -2.54
CA ILE A 63 -8.08 -1.49 -2.87
C ILE A 63 -7.56 -1.18 -4.27
N PHE A 64 -6.28 -0.80 -4.33
CA PHE A 64 -5.56 -0.67 -5.59
C PHE A 64 -4.84 -1.99 -5.89
N PRO A 65 -5.07 -2.60 -7.07
CA PRO A 65 -4.33 -3.79 -7.44
C PRO A 65 -2.86 -3.48 -7.69
N PHE A 66 -2.06 -4.54 -7.64
CA PHE A 66 -0.64 -4.45 -7.89
C PHE A 66 -0.33 -3.91 -9.29
N SER A 67 -1.13 -4.26 -10.30
CA SER A 67 -0.96 -3.85 -11.71
C SER A 67 -1.14 -2.35 -12.01
N LEU A 68 -1.62 -1.54 -11.04
CA LEU A 68 -1.51 -0.07 -11.12
C LEU A 68 -0.09 0.43 -10.86
N TYR A 69 0.81 -0.47 -10.49
CA TYR A 69 2.24 -0.30 -10.45
C TYR A 69 2.84 -1.25 -11.50
N LEU A 70 3.25 -0.71 -12.64
CA LEU A 70 4.10 -1.45 -13.57
C LEU A 70 5.33 -0.60 -13.88
N GLU A 71 6.48 -1.28 -13.80
CA GLU A 71 7.79 -0.77 -13.40
C GLU A 71 8.51 0.15 -14.40
N ASP A 72 9.42 0.97 -13.83
CA ASP A 72 10.55 1.64 -14.48
C ASP A 72 11.49 0.72 -15.30
N LYS A 73 11.30 -0.62 -15.31
CA LYS A 73 12.18 -1.52 -16.08
C LYS A 73 12.00 -1.41 -17.59
N GLU A 74 10.91 -0.79 -18.06
CA GLU A 74 10.71 -0.56 -19.49
C GLU A 74 11.36 0.75 -20.02
N LEU A 75 12.01 1.55 -19.16
CA LEU A 75 12.84 2.70 -19.57
C LEU A 75 14.11 2.30 -20.36
N ILE A 76 14.40 1.00 -20.52
CA ILE A 76 15.53 0.50 -21.33
C ILE A 76 15.07 -0.29 -22.59
N SER A 77 13.79 -0.65 -22.73
CA SER A 77 13.33 -1.43 -23.90
C SER A 77 12.04 -0.95 -24.59
N GLY A 78 11.43 0.16 -24.17
CA GLY A 78 10.39 0.83 -24.97
C GLY A 78 9.04 0.12 -25.02
N SER A 79 8.72 -0.68 -24.02
CA SER A 79 7.36 -1.11 -23.72
C SER A 79 6.77 -0.13 -22.69
N LYS A 80 5.48 0.21 -22.78
CA LYS A 80 4.84 1.28 -21.98
C LYS A 80 3.82 0.68 -21.04
N SER A 81 4.15 0.59 -19.76
CA SER A 81 3.17 0.41 -18.70
C SER A 81 2.53 1.76 -18.33
N SER A 82 1.19 1.79 -18.39
CA SER A 82 0.38 3.00 -18.62
C SER A 82 -0.43 3.47 -17.41
N PHE A 83 0.07 3.24 -16.19
CA PHE A 83 -0.58 3.65 -14.94
C PHE A 83 0.40 4.33 -13.98
N GLN A 84 0.52 5.65 -14.12
CA GLN A 84 1.14 6.52 -13.13
C GLN A 84 0.06 6.98 -12.12
N PHE A 85 0.24 6.64 -10.85
CA PHE A 85 -0.61 7.10 -9.76
C PHE A 85 -0.47 8.62 -9.56
N SER A 86 -1.51 9.40 -9.90
CA SER A 86 -1.51 10.84 -9.67
C SER A 86 -1.87 11.16 -8.22
N VAL A 87 -0.91 11.74 -7.49
CA VAL A 87 -1.10 12.21 -6.12
C VAL A 87 -2.18 13.28 -6.07
N GLU A 88 -2.18 14.21 -7.00
CA GLU A 88 -3.14 15.31 -7.09
C GLU A 88 -4.57 14.80 -7.31
N ALA A 89 -4.73 13.80 -8.19
CA ALA A 89 -6.00 13.10 -8.40
C ALA A 89 -6.51 12.43 -7.11
N PHE A 90 -5.63 11.72 -6.41
CA PHE A 90 -5.96 11.09 -5.14
C PHE A 90 -6.37 12.14 -4.08
N LYS A 91 -5.61 13.23 -3.95
CA LYS A 91 -5.88 14.34 -3.02
C LYS A 91 -7.22 15.01 -3.29
N GLU A 92 -7.66 15.07 -4.55
CA GLU A 92 -8.98 15.59 -4.86
C GLU A 92 -10.08 14.58 -4.52
N ALA A 93 -9.89 13.31 -4.87
CA ALA A 93 -10.88 12.26 -4.61
C ALA A 93 -11.11 11.98 -3.12
N ILE A 94 -10.03 11.93 -2.32
CA ILE A 94 -10.07 11.58 -0.89
C ILE A 94 -10.95 12.54 -0.07
N LYS A 95 -11.11 13.79 -0.52
CA LYS A 95 -12.01 14.80 0.10
C LYS A 95 -13.46 14.33 0.19
N TYR A 96 -13.87 13.44 -0.71
CA TYR A 96 -15.23 12.94 -0.78
C TYR A 96 -15.44 11.61 -0.04
N TRP A 97 -14.37 10.94 0.40
CA TRP A 97 -14.43 9.64 1.07
C TRP A 97 -14.26 9.76 2.59
N LYS A 98 -15.14 10.55 3.20
CA LYS A 98 -15.10 10.85 4.65
C LYS A 98 -15.27 9.61 5.53
N HIS A 99 -15.81 8.54 4.97
CA HIS A 99 -16.08 7.27 5.64
C HIS A 99 -14.99 6.22 5.40
N LEU A 100 -13.89 6.54 4.70
CA LEU A 100 -12.82 5.59 4.42
C LEU A 100 -12.18 5.12 5.74
N GLN A 101 -12.08 3.80 5.89
CA GLN A 101 -11.52 3.12 7.07
C GLN A 101 -10.29 2.30 6.70
N SER A 102 -10.23 1.76 5.48
CA SER A 102 -9.18 0.86 5.04
C SER A 102 -8.64 1.24 3.67
N LEU A 103 -7.32 1.14 3.49
CA LEU A 103 -6.65 1.40 2.21
C LEU A 103 -5.55 0.35 1.95
N THR A 104 -5.66 -0.33 0.81
CA THR A 104 -4.66 -1.30 0.32
C THR A 104 -4.03 -0.76 -0.94
N LEU A 105 -2.70 -0.62 -0.93
CA LEU A 105 -1.98 0.12 -1.97
C LEU A 105 -0.54 -0.42 -2.15
N PRO A 106 -0.11 -0.81 -3.36
CA PRO A 106 1.14 -1.55 -3.53
C PRO A 106 2.38 -0.69 -3.20
N TYR A 107 2.52 0.46 -3.83
CA TYR A 107 3.63 1.39 -3.62
C TYR A 107 3.15 2.85 -3.62
N VAL A 108 3.73 3.69 -2.76
CA VAL A 108 3.42 5.12 -2.63
C VAL A 108 4.68 5.93 -2.81
N PHE A 109 4.76 6.58 -3.97
CA PHE A 109 5.58 7.77 -4.08
C PHE A 109 4.89 8.92 -3.34
N ARG A 110 5.67 9.75 -2.63
CA ARG A 110 5.17 10.92 -1.87
C ARG A 110 4.15 10.52 -0.77
N TYR A 111 4.49 9.50 0.02
CA TYR A 111 3.66 9.01 1.13
C TYR A 111 3.20 10.12 2.08
N GLU A 112 4.00 11.16 2.28
CA GLU A 112 3.67 12.31 3.13
C GLU A 112 2.38 12.99 2.69
N GLU A 113 2.22 13.23 1.39
CA GLU A 113 1.06 13.96 0.86
C GLU A 113 -0.21 13.10 0.84
N ILE A 114 -0.05 11.82 0.54
CA ILE A 114 -1.15 10.85 0.57
C ILE A 114 -1.65 10.68 2.00
N LEU A 115 -0.74 10.41 2.95
CA LEU A 115 -1.09 10.23 4.36
C LEU A 115 -1.65 11.52 4.96
N SER A 116 -1.08 12.68 4.65
CA SER A 116 -1.62 13.98 5.06
C SER A 116 -3.06 14.17 4.60
N SER A 117 -3.33 13.88 3.32
CA SER A 117 -4.67 14.04 2.78
C SER A 117 -5.67 13.03 3.35
N ILE A 118 -5.23 11.82 3.68
CA ILE A 118 -6.05 10.84 4.42
C ILE A 118 -6.35 11.36 5.83
N GLY A 119 -5.35 11.82 6.58
CA GLY A 119 -5.52 12.34 7.93
C GLY A 119 -6.48 13.54 8.01
N GLU A 120 -6.42 14.41 7.00
CA GLU A 120 -7.31 15.56 6.88
C GLU A 120 -8.77 15.15 6.63
N ASN A 121 -9.01 14.19 5.74
CA ASN A 121 -10.33 13.91 5.18
C ASN A 121 -11.04 12.66 5.75
N CYS A 122 -10.30 11.68 6.24
CA CYS A 122 -10.81 10.35 6.62
C CYS A 122 -10.69 10.11 8.13
N LYS A 123 -11.61 10.67 8.93
CA LYS A 123 -11.52 10.62 10.41
C LYS A 123 -11.67 9.22 11.03
N ASN A 124 -12.18 8.26 10.26
CA ASN A 124 -12.36 6.87 10.70
C ASN A 124 -11.28 5.92 10.13
N PHE A 125 -10.22 6.46 9.53
CA PHE A 125 -9.16 5.65 8.95
C PHE A 125 -8.46 4.81 10.03
N ALA A 126 -8.35 3.50 9.78
CA ALA A 126 -7.94 2.53 10.79
C ALA A 126 -7.06 1.40 10.24
N GLU A 127 -7.11 1.09 8.95
CA GLU A 127 -6.39 -0.05 8.38
C GLU A 127 -5.61 0.33 7.13
N MET A 128 -4.38 -0.14 7.03
CA MET A 128 -3.54 0.10 5.85
C MET A 128 -2.71 -1.12 5.50
N LYS A 129 -2.67 -1.47 4.21
CA LYS A 129 -1.74 -2.44 3.62
C LYS A 129 -0.87 -1.75 2.58
N SER A 130 0.44 -1.93 2.67
CA SER A 130 1.40 -1.36 1.72
C SER A 130 2.63 -2.25 1.53
N SER A 131 3.26 -2.21 0.35
CA SER A 131 4.58 -2.83 0.09
C SER A 131 5.71 -1.79 0.01
N CYS A 132 5.48 -0.55 0.47
CA CYS A 132 6.49 0.51 0.49
C CYS A 132 7.65 0.20 1.42
N SER A 133 8.86 0.56 1.01
CA SER A 133 10.02 0.58 1.90
C SER A 133 9.78 1.52 3.08
N ILE A 134 10.11 1.08 4.28
CA ILE A 134 9.82 1.81 5.53
C ILE A 134 11.08 2.50 6.00
N ASP A 135 11.18 3.80 5.74
CA ASP A 135 12.18 4.69 6.31
C ASP A 135 11.58 5.53 7.45
N LEU A 136 12.43 6.34 8.09
CA LEU A 136 12.00 7.17 9.20
C LEU A 136 10.95 8.20 8.77
N GLY A 137 11.06 8.77 7.56
CA GLY A 137 10.09 9.72 7.02
C GLY A 137 8.70 9.10 6.85
N PHE A 138 8.63 7.86 6.36
CA PHE A 138 7.39 7.11 6.25
C PHE A 138 6.77 6.87 7.63
N ALA A 139 7.59 6.48 8.61
CA ALA A 139 7.16 6.28 9.98
C ALA A 139 6.59 7.57 10.60
N GLU A 140 7.30 8.69 10.43
CA GLU A 140 6.87 10.01 10.91
C GLU A 140 5.59 10.47 10.23
N ALA A 141 5.44 10.25 8.91
CA ALA A 141 4.24 10.60 8.17
C ALA A 141 3.01 9.83 8.65
N ILE A 142 3.15 8.53 8.94
CA ILE A 142 2.06 7.73 9.53
C ILE A 142 1.67 8.29 10.90
N VAL A 143 2.66 8.52 11.77
CA VAL A 143 2.41 8.99 13.13
C VAL A 143 1.76 10.38 13.14
N ALA A 144 2.20 11.28 12.27
CA ALA A 144 1.68 12.64 12.20
C ALA A 144 0.24 12.69 11.66
N ASN A 145 -0.07 11.89 10.64
CA ASN A 145 -1.31 12.07 9.87
C ASN A 145 -2.38 11.03 10.18
N VAL A 146 -2.01 9.81 10.55
CA VAL A 146 -2.94 8.71 10.87
C VAL A 146 -2.62 8.05 12.22
N PRO A 147 -2.49 8.82 13.33
CA PRO A 147 -2.12 8.27 14.64
C PRO A 147 -3.16 7.29 15.24
N GLY A 148 -4.38 7.26 14.69
CA GLY A 148 -5.46 6.36 15.08
C GLY A 148 -5.41 4.97 14.43
N LEU A 149 -4.38 4.69 13.62
CA LEU A 149 -4.25 3.43 12.90
C LEU A 149 -4.27 2.22 13.85
N LYS A 150 -5.08 1.22 13.51
CA LYS A 150 -5.27 -0.02 14.27
C LYS A 150 -4.63 -1.23 13.62
N VAL A 151 -4.59 -1.26 12.29
CA VAL A 151 -4.06 -2.37 11.52
C VAL A 151 -3.06 -1.85 10.49
N LEU A 152 -1.85 -2.39 10.50
CA LEU A 152 -0.81 -2.07 9.54
C LEU A 152 -0.19 -3.35 8.98
N SER A 153 -0.27 -3.52 7.66
CA SER A 153 0.39 -4.61 6.94
C SER A 153 1.43 -4.06 5.98
N LEU A 154 2.68 -4.50 6.13
CA LEU A 154 3.84 -4.00 5.38
C LEU A 154 4.59 -5.13 4.66
N ARG A 155 3.85 -6.11 4.15
CA ARG A 155 4.43 -7.36 3.63
C ARG A 155 5.41 -7.11 2.47
N HIS A 156 6.36 -8.03 2.31
CA HIS A 156 7.27 -8.08 1.15
C HIS A 156 8.02 -6.77 0.89
N THR A 157 8.56 -6.16 1.95
CA THR A 157 9.30 -4.90 1.84
C THR A 157 10.55 -4.88 2.73
N ALA A 158 11.34 -3.82 2.61
CA ALA A 158 12.46 -3.56 3.51
C ALA A 158 12.10 -2.45 4.51
N ALA A 159 12.56 -2.60 5.75
CA ALA A 159 12.28 -1.66 6.82
C ALA A 159 13.54 -1.28 7.58
N PHE A 160 13.76 0.01 7.79
CA PHE A 160 14.75 0.46 8.75
C PHE A 160 14.25 0.18 10.16
N LYS A 161 15.12 -0.42 10.98
CA LYS A 161 14.83 -0.76 12.38
C LYS A 161 14.39 0.45 13.19
N GLU A 162 15.03 1.59 13.00
CA GLU A 162 14.67 2.85 13.66
C GLU A 162 13.24 3.28 13.34
N ALA A 163 12.84 3.17 12.06
CA ALA A 163 11.50 3.50 11.60
C ALA A 163 10.43 2.58 12.22
N LEU A 164 10.69 1.27 12.25
CA LEU A 164 9.80 0.30 12.91
C LEU A 164 9.65 0.60 14.41
N LEU A 165 10.75 0.88 15.09
CA LEU A 165 10.72 1.24 16.51
C LEU A 165 9.99 2.55 16.76
N HIS A 166 10.12 3.53 15.85
CA HIS A 166 9.37 4.77 15.92
C HIS A 166 7.86 4.51 15.79
N LEU A 167 7.43 3.76 14.77
CA LEU A 167 6.03 3.37 14.57
C LEU A 167 5.46 2.67 15.81
N LEU A 168 6.13 1.62 16.29
CA LEU A 168 5.66 0.81 17.42
C LEU A 168 5.58 1.60 18.73
N LYS A 169 6.46 2.58 18.94
CA LYS A 169 6.42 3.43 20.13
C LYS A 169 5.36 4.50 20.03
N SER A 170 5.08 5.03 18.84
CA SER A 170 4.21 6.18 18.65
C SER A 170 2.74 5.79 18.43
N LEU A 171 2.46 4.69 17.73
CA LEU A 171 1.09 4.25 17.41
C LEU A 171 0.46 3.46 18.57
N LYS A 172 -0.03 4.17 19.58
CA LYS A 172 -0.60 3.57 20.80
C LYS A 172 -1.88 2.74 20.58
N ASN A 173 -2.58 2.99 19.47
CA ASN A 173 -3.82 2.31 19.12
C ASN A 173 -3.60 1.15 18.13
N LEU A 174 -2.35 0.89 17.73
CA LEU A 174 -2.05 -0.21 16.83
C LEU A 174 -2.38 -1.53 17.55
N GLU A 175 -3.21 -2.34 16.91
CA GLU A 175 -3.68 -3.61 17.45
C GLU A 175 -3.08 -4.79 16.66
N VAL A 176 -2.87 -4.60 15.36
CA VAL A 176 -2.37 -5.62 14.44
C VAL A 176 -1.24 -5.06 13.61
N LEU A 177 -0.09 -5.74 13.64
CA LEU A 177 1.04 -5.44 12.77
C LEU A 177 1.44 -6.69 12.00
N ASN A 178 1.54 -6.57 10.68
CA ASN A 178 2.02 -7.62 9.81
C ASN A 178 3.33 -7.22 9.12
N LEU A 179 4.41 -7.90 9.49
CA LEU A 179 5.76 -7.79 8.94
C LEU A 179 6.19 -9.10 8.25
N THR A 180 5.25 -9.88 7.73
CA THR A 180 5.56 -11.10 6.98
C THR A 180 6.36 -10.73 5.73
N HIS A 181 7.46 -11.44 5.50
CA HIS A 181 8.42 -11.20 4.41
C HIS A 181 9.13 -9.84 4.46
N VAL A 182 9.21 -9.20 5.63
CA VAL A 182 9.95 -7.94 5.80
C VAL A 182 11.41 -8.22 6.14
N LEU A 183 12.32 -7.55 5.42
CA LEU A 183 13.72 -7.48 5.81
C LEU A 183 13.99 -6.23 6.65
N VAL A 184 14.55 -6.43 7.83
CA VAL A 184 14.92 -5.32 8.72
C VAL A 184 16.38 -4.95 8.50
N ALA A 185 16.64 -3.68 8.27
CA ALA A 185 17.98 -3.13 8.15
C ALA A 185 18.29 -2.19 9.32
N ASP A 186 19.49 -2.30 9.88
CA ASP A 186 20.01 -1.43 10.93
C ASP A 186 21.20 -0.63 10.39
N LEU A 187 21.28 0.65 10.74
CA LEU A 187 22.41 1.50 10.38
C LEU A 187 23.44 1.45 11.51
N THR A 188 24.54 0.73 11.29
CA THR A 188 25.63 0.59 12.25
C THR A 188 26.81 1.48 11.86
N GLN A 189 27.81 1.57 12.74
CA GLN A 189 29.08 2.26 12.40
C GLN A 189 29.80 1.61 11.22
N ALA A 190 29.53 0.33 10.93
CA ALA A 190 30.10 -0.43 9.82
C ALA A 190 29.28 -0.30 8.52
N GLY A 191 28.11 0.35 8.56
CA GLY A 191 27.23 0.54 7.41
C GLY A 191 25.85 -0.09 7.62
N LEU A 192 25.19 -0.44 6.52
CA LEU A 192 23.87 -1.05 6.54
C LEU A 192 23.99 -2.56 6.83
N GLU A 193 23.38 -3.02 7.93
CA GLU A 193 23.34 -4.44 8.29
C GLU A 193 21.93 -4.98 8.21
N LEU A 194 21.76 -6.11 7.50
CA LEU A 194 20.50 -6.84 7.51
C LEU A 194 20.38 -7.71 8.75
N GLN A 195 19.33 -7.46 9.51
CA GLN A 195 19.00 -8.17 10.73
C GLN A 195 17.57 -8.72 10.65
N GLY A 196 17.28 -9.70 11.51
CA GLY A 196 15.90 -10.15 11.70
C GLY A 196 15.13 -9.20 12.61
N ILE A 197 13.90 -9.59 12.94
CA ILE A 197 13.19 -9.03 14.09
C ILE A 197 13.96 -9.41 15.36
N ASP A 198 14.50 -8.42 16.07
CA ASP A 198 15.26 -8.63 17.30
C ASP A 198 14.38 -8.51 18.56
N GLU A 199 14.98 -8.73 19.72
CA GLU A 199 14.31 -8.63 21.01
C GLU A 199 13.74 -7.22 21.25
N LYS A 200 14.42 -6.17 20.76
CA LYS A 200 13.98 -4.79 20.95
C LYS A 200 12.70 -4.49 20.18
N ILE A 201 12.60 -4.93 18.92
CA ILE A 201 11.35 -4.84 18.15
C ILE A 201 10.28 -5.70 18.82
N THR A 202 10.60 -6.95 19.16
CA THR A 202 9.66 -7.90 19.79
C THR A 202 9.08 -7.35 21.09
N ASN A 203 9.90 -6.72 21.94
CA ASN A 203 9.43 -6.10 23.18
C ASN A 203 8.47 -4.93 22.92
N CYS A 204 8.64 -4.20 21.81
CA CYS A 204 7.73 -3.13 21.43
C CYS A 204 6.39 -3.66 20.87
N THR A 205 6.29 -4.92 20.44
CA THR A 205 5.05 -5.51 19.90
C THR A 205 4.17 -6.18 20.96
N LEU A 206 4.61 -6.30 22.21
CA LEU A 206 3.89 -7.00 23.29
C LEU A 206 2.50 -6.41 23.60
N HIS A 207 2.24 -5.17 23.23
CA HIS A 207 0.94 -4.51 23.40
C HIS A 207 -0.05 -4.83 22.27
N LEU A 208 0.43 -5.37 21.15
CA LEU A 208 -0.39 -5.70 19.99
C LEU A 208 -1.24 -6.94 20.29
N LYS A 209 -2.45 -6.97 19.75
CA LYS A 209 -3.32 -8.15 19.78
C LYS A 209 -2.78 -9.25 18.86
N MET A 210 -2.24 -8.86 17.71
CA MET A 210 -1.68 -9.77 16.72
C MET A 210 -0.41 -9.20 16.11
N PHE A 211 0.61 -10.03 15.98
CA PHE A 211 1.88 -9.68 15.34
C PHE A 211 2.31 -10.81 14.41
N PHE A 212 2.40 -10.51 13.11
CA PHE A 212 2.79 -11.47 12.08
C PHE A 212 4.21 -11.19 11.59
N THR A 213 5.03 -12.24 11.49
CA THR A 213 6.40 -12.19 10.97
C THR A 213 6.82 -13.57 10.50
N CYS A 214 7.81 -13.67 9.62
CA CYS A 214 8.34 -14.94 9.11
C CYS A 214 9.19 -15.74 10.11
N GLY A 215 9.33 -15.27 11.36
CA GLY A 215 10.19 -15.89 12.37
C GLY A 215 11.67 -15.88 11.99
N GLU A 216 12.48 -16.69 12.68
CA GLU A 216 13.92 -16.79 12.42
C GLU A 216 14.22 -17.50 11.08
N ARG A 217 14.22 -16.73 9.98
CA ARG A 217 14.89 -16.98 8.68
C ARG A 217 14.63 -18.33 7.96
N ARG A 218 13.49 -19.00 8.19
CA ARG A 218 13.13 -20.22 7.44
C ARG A 218 12.15 -20.01 6.29
N CYS A 219 11.76 -18.77 6.04
CA CYS A 219 10.87 -18.49 4.92
C CYS A 219 11.65 -18.52 3.59
N PRO A 220 11.26 -19.37 2.61
CA PRO A 220 11.91 -19.40 1.31
C PRO A 220 11.96 -18.03 0.61
N LYS A 221 10.90 -17.22 0.76
CA LYS A 221 10.81 -15.87 0.18
C LYS A 221 11.77 -14.88 0.83
N CYS A 222 12.06 -15.04 2.13
CA CYS A 222 13.02 -14.20 2.84
C CYS A 222 14.48 -14.58 2.56
N ASN A 223 14.74 -15.80 2.09
CA ASN A 223 16.09 -16.32 1.89
C ASN A 223 16.70 -15.97 0.53
N VAL A 224 15.91 -15.46 -0.42
CA VAL A 224 16.36 -15.09 -1.78
C VAL A 224 17.31 -13.87 -1.76
N VAL A 225 17.46 -13.19 -0.61
CA VAL A 225 18.15 -11.89 -0.52
C VAL A 225 19.66 -12.00 -0.23
N GLU A 226 20.21 -13.22 -0.08
CA GLU A 226 21.65 -13.42 0.11
C GLU A 226 22.51 -13.10 -1.13
N ASP A 227 21.92 -13.00 -2.33
CA ASP A 227 22.66 -12.75 -3.59
C ASP A 227 22.98 -11.26 -3.90
N GLY A 228 23.02 -10.40 -2.86
CA GLY A 228 23.71 -9.11 -2.93
C GLY A 228 22.95 -7.94 -3.56
N ASN A 229 21.68 -8.09 -3.93
CA ASN A 229 20.79 -6.96 -4.27
C ASN A 229 19.51 -6.98 -3.41
N ILE A 230 19.63 -6.44 -2.20
CA ILE A 230 18.58 -6.30 -1.19
C ILE A 230 17.31 -5.66 -1.75
N TRP A 231 17.45 -4.79 -2.75
CA TRP A 231 16.38 -3.99 -3.32
C TRP A 231 15.83 -4.50 -4.66
N ARG A 232 16.46 -5.50 -5.30
CA ARG A 232 15.99 -6.05 -6.60
C ARG A 232 15.13 -7.31 -6.48
N SER A 233 15.16 -8.01 -5.35
CA SER A 233 14.47 -9.30 -5.20
C SER A 233 12.98 -9.18 -4.86
N TYR A 234 12.43 -7.97 -4.75
CA TYR A 234 10.99 -7.76 -4.57
C TYR A 234 10.34 -7.48 -5.92
N GLU A 235 10.51 -8.43 -6.85
CA GLU A 235 9.49 -8.67 -7.85
C GLU A 235 8.27 -9.15 -7.06
N LEU A 236 7.50 -8.18 -6.58
CA LEU A 236 6.23 -8.41 -5.90
C LEU A 236 5.38 -9.23 -6.86
N ASP A 237 5.15 -10.48 -6.50
CA ASP A 237 4.32 -11.37 -7.30
C ASP A 237 2.89 -10.82 -7.27
N GLU A 238 2.33 -10.49 -8.43
CA GLU A 238 0.93 -10.09 -8.56
C GLU A 238 0.00 -11.13 -7.90
N GLU A 239 0.42 -12.40 -7.85
CA GLU A 239 -0.30 -13.49 -7.21
C GLU A 239 -0.34 -13.38 -5.67
N ASP A 240 0.67 -12.76 -5.05
CA ASP A 240 0.79 -12.64 -3.59
C ASP A 240 0.09 -11.39 -3.03
N TRP A 241 -0.12 -10.36 -3.86
CA TRP A 241 -0.72 -9.09 -3.44
C TRP A 241 -2.16 -9.22 -2.91
N PRO A 242 -3.04 -10.07 -3.47
CA PRO A 242 -4.35 -10.34 -2.90
C PRO A 242 -4.30 -10.99 -1.51
N GLN A 243 -3.24 -11.74 -1.21
CA GLN A 243 -3.10 -12.46 0.04
C GLN A 243 -2.65 -11.54 1.18
N ASP A 244 -3.11 -11.78 2.40
CA ASP A 244 -2.59 -11.16 3.63
C ASP A 244 -2.88 -12.07 4.82
N GLU A 245 -1.98 -12.12 5.80
CA GLU A 245 -2.22 -12.83 7.06
C GLU A 245 -3.29 -12.12 7.92
N VAL A 246 -3.54 -10.84 7.65
CA VAL A 246 -4.63 -10.07 8.25
C VAL A 246 -5.89 -10.20 7.38
N ALA A 247 -6.88 -10.93 7.88
CA ALA A 247 -8.11 -11.25 7.14
C ALA A 247 -8.89 -10.03 6.62
N SER A 248 -8.81 -8.87 7.28
CA SER A 248 -9.48 -7.64 6.83
C SER A 248 -8.79 -6.97 5.64
N LEU A 249 -7.56 -7.38 5.31
CA LEU A 249 -6.72 -6.83 4.24
C LEU A 249 -6.45 -7.84 3.11
N THR A 250 -7.07 -9.02 3.17
CA THR A 250 -7.15 -9.98 2.06
C THR A 250 -8.15 -9.47 1.01
N ILE A 251 -7.80 -9.56 -0.27
CA ILE A 251 -8.59 -9.08 -1.42
C ILE A 251 -9.35 -10.25 -2.05
#